data_AF-A0A7S0I0H1-F1
#
_entry.id   AF-A0A7S0I0H1-F1
#
_cell.length_a   1.000
_cell.length_b   1.000
_cell.length_c   1.000
_cell.angle_alpha   90.00
_cell.angle_beta   90.00
_cell.angle_gamma   90.00
#
_symmetry.space_group_name_H-M   'P 1'
#
loop_
_entity.id
_entity.type
_entity.pdbx_description
1 polymer ?
#
loop_
_entity_poly.entity_id
_entity_poly.type
_entity_poly.pdbx_seq_one_letter_code
_entity_poly.pdbx_strand_id
1 'polypeptide(L)'
;DSDSKQKKKKKSKASRSDEDYVQSLNSREDRNKSWWDDFRESVEQAEPEGTGKFLFLKLLLNETCEIGDKVLVFSQSLGVLDLIEEMLKIASERGEGLKSSKGFYRPWRKGRDYYRLDGSISGNKRQNDIDAFNDTKKARLFLISTRAGSLGINLFSANRIVLMDASWNPSFDTQAIFRSYRLGQEKEVYVYRLLAHGTMEQKIYGRQITKQALASRVVDSEETGRLF
;
A
#
# COMPACT_ATOMS: atom_id res chain seq x y z
N ASP A 1 60.41 5.05 -58.68
CA ASP A 1 60.26 4.15 -57.54
C ASP A 1 59.97 4.91 -56.26
N SER A 2 58.94 4.45 -55.57
CA SER A 2 58.79 4.52 -54.10
C SER A 2 58.40 5.85 -53.44
N ASP A 3 57.20 6.32 -53.77
CA ASP A 3 56.41 7.17 -52.87
C ASP A 3 55.56 6.26 -51.96
N SER A 4 55.98 6.07 -50.70
CA SER A 4 55.13 5.62 -49.57
C SER A 4 55.98 5.14 -48.39
N LYS A 5 56.04 5.94 -47.32
CA LYS A 5 56.10 5.51 -45.90
C LYS A 5 56.55 6.68 -45.02
N GLN A 6 55.62 7.56 -44.64
CA GLN A 6 55.70 8.31 -43.38
C GLN A 6 54.40 9.10 -43.14
N LYS A 7 53.33 8.41 -42.76
CA LYS A 7 52.15 9.01 -42.08
C LYS A 7 51.23 7.93 -41.48
N LYS A 8 51.71 7.20 -40.48
CA LYS A 8 50.85 6.39 -39.58
C LYS A 8 51.45 6.36 -38.17
N LYS A 9 51.28 7.45 -37.41
CA LYS A 9 51.35 7.46 -35.94
C LYS A 9 50.23 8.38 -35.45
N LYS A 10 49.24 7.77 -34.75
CA LYS A 10 48.06 8.33 -34.04
C LYS A 10 46.72 7.90 -34.63
N LYS A 11 46.28 6.71 -34.22
CA LYS A 11 44.94 6.06 -34.25
C LYS A 11 45.29 4.58 -34.08
N SER A 12 44.90 3.81 -33.07
CA SER A 12 43.77 3.82 -32.14
C SER A 12 44.21 3.03 -30.90
N LYS A 13 44.03 3.57 -29.70
CA LYS A 13 44.19 2.83 -28.43
C LYS A 13 42.98 2.99 -27.51
N ALA A 14 41.86 3.43 -28.07
CA ALA A 14 40.62 3.75 -27.34
C ALA A 14 39.42 2.92 -27.83
N SER A 15 39.64 1.69 -28.30
CA SER A 15 38.55 0.86 -28.84
C SER A 15 38.55 -0.58 -28.32
N ARG A 16 39.28 -0.87 -27.23
CA ARG A 16 39.30 -2.22 -26.63
C ARG A 16 38.46 -2.32 -25.34
N SER A 17 38.26 -1.22 -24.64
CA SER A 17 37.43 -1.17 -23.42
C SER A 17 35.93 -1.16 -23.71
N ASP A 18 35.52 -0.52 -24.81
CA ASP A 18 34.11 -0.32 -25.12
C ASP A 18 33.51 -1.56 -25.79
N GLU A 19 34.30 -2.30 -26.58
CA GLU A 19 33.90 -3.58 -27.16
C GLU A 19 33.74 -4.67 -26.07
N ASP A 20 34.63 -4.68 -25.07
CA ASP A 20 34.54 -5.60 -23.92
C ASP A 20 33.31 -5.30 -23.04
N TYR A 21 32.93 -4.02 -22.89
CA TYR A 21 31.70 -3.60 -22.18
C TYR A 21 30.42 -3.97 -22.95
N VAL A 22 30.43 -3.86 -24.28
CA VAL A 22 29.32 -4.26 -25.14
C VAL A 22 29.21 -5.79 -25.27
N GLN A 23 30.31 -6.53 -25.14
CA GLN A 23 30.31 -8.00 -25.06
C GLN A 23 29.85 -8.52 -23.70
N SER A 24 30.13 -7.82 -22.58
CA SER A 24 29.59 -8.21 -21.27
C SER A 24 28.07 -8.07 -21.16
N LEU A 25 27.45 -7.25 -22.03
CA LEU A 25 25.99 -7.13 -22.14
C LEU A 25 25.32 -8.21 -23.01
N ASN A 26 26.11 -9.10 -23.62
CA ASN A 26 25.63 -10.11 -24.58
C ASN A 26 25.74 -11.55 -24.07
N SER A 27 25.79 -11.75 -22.75
CA SER A 27 25.51 -13.06 -22.18
C SER A 27 24.06 -13.45 -22.53
N ARG A 28 23.80 -14.71 -22.90
CA ARG A 28 22.46 -15.17 -23.27
C ARG A 28 21.45 -15.09 -22.10
N GLU A 29 21.93 -14.95 -20.87
CA GLU A 29 21.14 -14.82 -19.65
C GLU A 29 20.65 -13.38 -19.41
N ASP A 30 21.43 -12.35 -19.81
CA ASP A 30 21.08 -10.94 -19.57
C ASP A 30 19.98 -10.39 -20.49
N ARG A 31 19.67 -11.06 -21.62
CA ARG A 31 18.66 -10.54 -22.57
C ARG A 31 17.22 -10.69 -22.09
N ASN A 32 16.98 -11.52 -21.08
CA ASN A 32 15.66 -11.69 -20.45
C ASN A 32 15.55 -10.98 -19.10
N LYS A 33 16.64 -10.40 -18.61
CA LYS A 33 16.67 -9.69 -17.33
C LYS A 33 16.23 -8.25 -17.56
N SER A 34 15.02 -7.95 -17.13
CA SER A 34 14.49 -6.59 -17.19
C SER A 34 15.17 -5.70 -16.17
N TRP A 35 15.31 -4.41 -16.46
CA TRP A 35 15.96 -3.46 -15.53
C TRP A 35 15.30 -3.42 -14.15
N TRP A 36 14.02 -3.80 -14.06
CA TRP A 36 13.28 -3.85 -12.81
C TRP A 36 13.45 -5.18 -12.06
N ASP A 37 14.10 -6.20 -12.61
CA ASP A 37 14.30 -7.48 -11.93
C ASP A 37 15.29 -7.33 -10.76
N ASP A 38 16.38 -6.59 -10.95
CA ASP A 38 17.31 -6.22 -9.87
C ASP A 38 16.63 -5.36 -8.80
N PHE A 39 15.81 -4.40 -9.25
CA PHE A 39 15.01 -3.58 -8.33
C PHE A 39 14.01 -4.45 -7.55
N ARG A 40 13.35 -5.39 -8.22
CA ARG A 40 12.40 -6.32 -7.61
C ARG A 40 13.06 -7.21 -6.58
N GLU A 41 14.21 -7.82 -6.91
CA GLU A 41 14.98 -8.62 -5.95
C GLU A 41 15.40 -7.78 -4.73
N SER A 42 15.83 -6.54 -4.94
CA SER A 42 16.18 -5.64 -3.83
C SER A 42 14.99 -5.27 -2.96
N VAL A 43 13.79 -5.15 -3.54
CA VAL A 43 12.53 -4.87 -2.84
C VAL A 43 12.02 -6.11 -2.12
N GLU A 44 12.15 -7.30 -2.72
CA GLU A 44 11.80 -8.58 -2.11
C GLU A 44 12.74 -8.94 -0.94
N GLN A 45 13.99 -8.51 -0.99
CA GLN A 45 14.95 -8.64 0.12
C GLN A 45 14.80 -7.55 1.19
N ALA A 46 14.13 -6.44 0.88
CA ALA A 46 13.93 -5.37 1.84
C ALA A 46 12.91 -5.79 2.91
N GLU A 47 13.21 -5.51 4.18
CA GLU A 47 12.22 -5.72 5.23
C GLU A 47 10.98 -4.85 4.94
N PRO A 48 9.75 -5.38 5.06
CA PRO A 48 8.53 -4.61 4.85
C PRO A 48 8.48 -3.32 5.67
N GLU A 49 9.08 -3.35 6.87
CA GLU A 49 9.21 -2.22 7.79
C GLU A 49 10.14 -1.10 7.28
N GLY A 50 10.99 -1.38 6.30
CA GLY A 50 11.95 -0.43 5.72
C GLY A 50 11.31 0.63 4.82
N THR A 51 10.02 0.51 4.49
CA THR A 51 9.32 1.47 3.63
C THR A 51 8.50 2.47 4.46
N GLY A 52 8.53 3.76 4.08
CA GLY A 52 7.94 4.84 4.88
C GLY A 52 6.44 4.69 5.17
N LYS A 53 5.66 4.12 4.25
CA LYS A 53 4.23 3.86 4.46
C LYS A 53 3.98 2.76 5.48
N PHE A 54 4.74 1.68 5.41
CA PHE A 54 4.62 0.57 6.36
C PHE A 54 5.11 0.97 7.75
N LEU A 55 6.18 1.78 7.82
CA LEU A 55 6.61 2.38 9.08
C LEU A 55 5.51 3.24 9.71
N PHE A 56 4.87 4.12 8.94
CA PHE A 56 3.73 4.90 9.43
C PHE A 56 2.58 3.99 9.87
N LEU A 57 2.25 2.96 9.09
CA LEU A 57 1.20 2.01 9.44
C LEU A 57 1.52 1.29 10.76
N LYS A 58 2.76 0.82 10.97
CA LYS A 58 3.22 0.19 12.22
C LYS A 58 3.02 1.13 13.41
N LEU A 59 3.44 2.40 13.27
CA LEU A 59 3.26 3.42 14.32
C LEU A 59 1.78 3.67 14.61
N LEU A 60 0.96 3.86 13.57
CA LEU A 60 -0.48 4.06 13.73
C LEU A 60 -1.17 2.87 14.41
N LEU A 61 -0.80 1.64 14.03
CA LEU A 61 -1.35 0.43 14.65
C LEU A 61 -0.96 0.33 16.13
N ASN A 62 0.26 0.75 16.52
CA ASN A 62 0.67 0.83 17.93
C ASN A 62 -0.27 1.76 18.70
N GLU A 63 -0.35 3.02 18.29
CA GLU A 63 -1.14 4.05 18.97
C GLU A 63 -2.62 3.70 19.06
N THR A 64 -3.21 3.24 17.94
CA THR A 64 -4.63 2.88 17.91
C THR A 64 -4.98 1.74 18.85
N CYS A 65 -4.06 0.81 19.08
CA CYS A 65 -4.31 -0.30 19.99
C CYS A 65 -4.00 0.00 21.45
N GLU A 66 -3.18 1.00 21.72
CA GLU A 66 -3.09 1.59 23.05
C GLU A 66 -4.41 2.29 23.43
N ILE A 67 -5.01 3.02 22.47
CA ILE A 67 -6.32 3.67 22.61
C ILE A 67 -7.46 2.63 22.67
N GLY A 68 -7.28 1.47 22.03
CA GLY A 68 -8.31 0.43 21.93
C GLY A 68 -9.31 0.65 20.79
N ASP A 69 -8.91 1.41 19.77
CA ASP A 69 -9.64 1.61 18.53
C ASP A 69 -9.36 0.48 17.54
N LYS A 70 -10.30 0.25 16.60
CA LYS A 70 -10.15 -0.73 15.53
C LYS A 70 -9.85 -0.03 14.21
N VAL A 71 -9.00 -0.66 13.41
CA VAL A 71 -8.47 -0.11 12.16
C VAL A 71 -8.94 -0.90 10.94
N LEU A 72 -9.40 -0.20 9.91
CA LEU A 72 -9.62 -0.74 8.57
C LEU A 72 -8.48 -0.27 7.67
N VAL A 73 -7.83 -1.20 6.97
CA VAL A 73 -6.81 -0.86 5.97
C VAL A 73 -7.33 -1.26 4.61
N PHE A 74 -7.45 -0.29 3.72
CA PHE A 74 -7.83 -0.49 2.34
C PHE A 74 -6.61 -0.36 1.43
N SER A 75 -6.48 -1.33 0.52
CA SER A 75 -5.47 -1.33 -0.52
C SER A 75 -6.08 -1.73 -1.86
N GLN A 76 -5.54 -1.23 -2.97
CA GLN A 76 -5.91 -1.73 -4.29
C GLN A 76 -5.07 -2.95 -4.68
N SER A 77 -3.86 -3.04 -4.15
CA SER A 77 -2.91 -4.12 -4.41
C SER A 77 -3.07 -5.25 -3.39
N LEU A 78 -3.33 -6.46 -3.87
CA LEU A 78 -3.32 -7.67 -3.02
C LEU A 78 -1.92 -7.93 -2.46
N GLY A 79 -0.86 -7.67 -3.24
CA GLY A 79 0.52 -7.80 -2.78
C GLY A 79 0.84 -6.89 -1.59
N VAL A 80 0.28 -5.68 -1.54
CA VAL A 80 0.44 -4.80 -0.36
C VAL A 80 -0.25 -5.42 0.87
N LEU A 81 -1.41 -6.05 0.70
CA LEU A 81 -2.07 -6.75 1.82
C LEU A 81 -1.26 -7.97 2.27
N ASP A 82 -0.67 -8.71 1.34
CA ASP A 82 0.24 -9.82 1.63
C ASP A 82 1.46 -9.35 2.45
N LEU A 83 2.10 -8.25 2.03
CA LEU A 83 3.23 -7.63 2.74
C LEU A 83 2.83 -7.14 4.15
N ILE A 84 1.61 -6.62 4.32
CA ILE A 84 1.12 -6.25 5.65
C ILE A 84 0.96 -7.50 6.51
N GLU A 85 0.37 -8.58 5.99
CA GLU A 85 0.26 -9.84 6.74
C GLU A 85 1.64 -10.40 7.14
N GLU A 86 2.63 -10.29 6.26
CA GLU A 86 4.02 -10.66 6.53
C GLU A 86 4.66 -9.77 7.61
N MET A 87 4.49 -8.45 7.53
CA MET A 87 4.94 -7.51 8.56
C MET A 87 4.35 -7.87 9.93
N LEU A 88 3.05 -8.18 10.00
CA LEU A 88 2.38 -8.60 11.24
C LEU A 88 2.92 -9.92 11.79
N LYS A 89 3.30 -10.85 10.91
CA LYS A 89 3.90 -12.13 11.26
C LYS A 89 5.31 -11.94 11.84
N ILE A 90 6.16 -11.16 11.16
CA ILE A 90 7.52 -10.84 11.62
C ILE A 90 7.50 -10.13 12.97
N ALA A 91 6.65 -9.10 13.11
CA ALA A 91 6.39 -8.43 14.38
C ALA A 91 5.97 -9.42 15.47
N SER A 92 5.18 -10.43 15.09
CA SER A 92 4.77 -11.46 16.03
C SER A 92 5.95 -12.34 16.48
N GLU A 93 6.77 -12.80 15.56
CA GLU A 93 7.92 -13.68 15.85
C GLU A 93 9.01 -12.98 16.67
N ARG A 94 9.25 -11.69 16.42
CA ARG A 94 10.24 -10.88 17.15
C ARG A 94 9.85 -10.55 18.58
N GLY A 95 8.62 -10.86 19.00
CA GLY A 95 8.08 -10.34 20.26
C GLY A 95 7.91 -8.81 20.25
N GLU A 96 8.01 -8.20 19.07
CA GLU A 96 7.78 -6.78 18.82
C GLU A 96 6.31 -6.60 18.45
N GLY A 97 5.48 -6.50 19.46
CA GLY A 97 4.04 -6.39 19.28
C GLY A 97 3.58 -4.97 19.54
N LEU A 98 2.37 -4.69 19.07
CA LEU A 98 1.54 -3.64 19.64
C LEU A 98 1.57 -3.73 21.16
N LYS A 99 2.14 -2.73 21.80
CA LYS A 99 2.10 -2.60 23.25
C LYS A 99 0.63 -2.48 23.64
N SER A 100 0.14 -3.45 24.40
CA SER A 100 -1.14 -3.24 25.08
C SER A 100 -0.93 -2.14 26.12
N SER A 101 -1.98 -1.36 26.40
CA SER A 101 -2.02 -0.38 27.50
C SER A 101 -1.56 -0.94 28.87
N LYS A 102 -1.45 -2.27 29.03
CA LYS A 102 -0.91 -2.97 30.21
C LYS A 102 0.55 -3.44 30.09
N GLY A 103 1.30 -3.05 29.06
CA GLY A 103 2.70 -3.44 28.83
C GLY A 103 2.91 -4.88 28.33
N PHE A 104 1.83 -5.66 28.15
CA PHE A 104 1.93 -7.03 27.64
C PHE A 104 1.86 -7.08 26.12
N TYR A 105 2.80 -7.82 25.54
CA TYR A 105 2.84 -8.16 24.13
C TYR A 105 1.63 -9.02 23.73
N ARG A 106 0.94 -8.65 22.64
CA ARG A 106 -0.11 -9.49 22.02
C ARG A 106 0.24 -9.81 20.56
N PRO A 107 0.48 -11.10 20.24
CA PRO A 107 0.82 -11.50 18.88
C PRO A 107 -0.33 -11.21 17.93
N TRP A 108 -0.02 -10.98 16.65
CA TRP A 108 -1.01 -10.85 15.60
C TRP A 108 -1.42 -12.23 15.09
N ARG A 109 -2.67 -12.63 15.35
CA ARG A 109 -3.23 -13.88 14.84
C ARG A 109 -4.38 -13.61 13.89
N LYS A 110 -4.27 -14.14 12.68
CA LYS A 110 -5.35 -14.11 11.68
C LYS A 110 -6.59 -14.83 12.21
N GLY A 111 -7.76 -14.25 12.01
CA GLY A 111 -9.04 -14.79 12.51
C GLY A 111 -9.32 -14.52 13.99
N ARG A 112 -8.46 -13.75 14.68
CA ARG A 112 -8.64 -13.37 16.09
C ARG A 112 -8.30 -11.92 16.35
N ASP A 113 -7.10 -11.50 15.94
CA ASP A 113 -6.59 -10.14 16.12
C ASP A 113 -6.76 -9.32 14.86
N TYR A 114 -6.65 -9.96 13.68
CA TYR A 114 -6.92 -9.32 12.41
C TYR A 114 -7.64 -10.25 11.43
N TYR A 115 -8.34 -9.66 10.48
CA TYR A 115 -9.07 -10.36 9.42
C TYR A 115 -8.68 -9.79 8.06
N ARG A 116 -8.94 -10.58 6.99
CA ARG A 116 -8.65 -10.19 5.62
C ARG A 116 -9.84 -10.49 4.72
N LEU A 117 -10.23 -9.49 3.91
CA LEU A 117 -11.31 -9.58 2.94
C LEU A 117 -10.79 -9.24 1.55
N ASP A 118 -10.75 -10.25 0.70
CA ASP A 118 -10.47 -10.13 -0.72
C ASP A 118 -11.39 -11.05 -1.55
N GLY A 119 -11.15 -11.10 -2.86
CA GLY A 119 -11.97 -11.89 -3.78
C GLY A 119 -11.88 -13.40 -3.61
N SER A 120 -10.92 -13.92 -2.83
CA SER A 120 -10.75 -15.35 -2.59
C SER A 120 -11.64 -15.89 -1.47
N ILE A 121 -12.18 -15.01 -0.61
CA ILE A 121 -12.98 -15.39 0.55
C ILE A 121 -14.43 -15.70 0.14
N SER A 122 -14.90 -16.88 0.51
CA SER A 122 -16.29 -17.32 0.28
C SER A 122 -17.31 -16.44 1.01
N GLY A 123 -18.54 -16.36 0.49
CA GLY A 123 -19.59 -15.51 1.08
C GLY A 123 -19.87 -15.80 2.55
N ASN A 124 -19.97 -17.07 2.93
CA ASN A 124 -20.23 -17.48 4.32
C ASN A 124 -19.06 -17.09 5.24
N LYS A 125 -17.82 -17.35 4.82
CA LYS A 125 -16.64 -16.99 5.61
C LYS A 125 -16.52 -15.48 5.77
N ARG A 126 -16.80 -14.74 4.70
CA ARG A 126 -16.81 -13.27 4.72
C ARG A 126 -17.77 -12.74 5.78
N GLN A 127 -19.00 -13.24 5.81
CA GLN A 127 -20.00 -12.80 6.78
C GLN A 127 -19.56 -13.11 8.21
N ASN A 128 -19.07 -14.33 8.45
CA ASN A 128 -18.54 -14.73 9.75
C ASN A 128 -17.37 -13.84 10.21
N ASP A 129 -16.44 -13.50 9.31
CA ASP A 129 -15.30 -12.63 9.63
C ASP A 129 -15.75 -11.19 9.94
N ILE A 130 -16.77 -10.69 9.23
CA ILE A 130 -17.38 -9.37 9.50
C ILE A 130 -18.06 -9.35 10.87
N ASP A 131 -18.86 -10.37 11.17
CA ASP A 131 -19.60 -10.46 12.43
C ASP A 131 -18.62 -10.61 13.60
N ALA A 132 -17.60 -11.47 13.46
CA ALA A 132 -16.55 -11.64 14.46
C ALA A 132 -15.76 -10.34 14.68
N PHE A 133 -15.46 -9.60 13.61
CA PHE A 133 -14.78 -8.31 13.72
C PHE A 133 -15.63 -7.28 14.47
N ASN A 134 -16.94 -7.22 14.22
CA ASN A 134 -17.83 -6.27 14.87
C ASN A 134 -18.06 -6.58 16.36
N ASP A 135 -18.21 -7.86 16.72
CA ASP A 135 -18.51 -8.29 18.09
C ASP A 135 -17.25 -8.36 18.99
N THR A 136 -16.13 -8.85 18.46
CA THR A 136 -14.98 -9.19 19.32
C THR A 136 -14.17 -7.96 19.72
N LYS A 137 -13.96 -7.75 21.03
CA LYS A 137 -13.02 -6.74 21.57
C LYS A 137 -11.53 -7.04 21.29
N LYS A 138 -11.22 -8.25 20.81
CA LYS A 138 -9.85 -8.71 20.48
C LYS A 138 -9.47 -8.36 19.05
N ALA A 139 -10.44 -8.19 18.16
CA ALA A 139 -10.20 -7.81 16.78
C ALA A 139 -9.74 -6.35 16.74
N ARG A 140 -8.60 -6.11 16.09
CA ARG A 140 -7.93 -4.80 16.03
C ARG A 140 -7.83 -4.27 14.60
N LEU A 141 -7.70 -5.16 13.62
CA LEU A 141 -7.39 -4.80 12.24
C LEU A 141 -8.23 -5.58 11.24
N PHE A 142 -8.74 -4.91 10.21
CA PHE A 142 -9.33 -5.56 9.05
C PHE A 142 -8.64 -5.08 7.78
N LEU A 143 -7.99 -6.00 7.06
CA LEU A 143 -7.38 -5.78 5.75
C LEU A 143 -8.43 -6.01 4.66
N ILE A 144 -8.63 -5.01 3.79
CA ILE A 144 -9.69 -5.05 2.79
C ILE A 144 -9.11 -4.66 1.44
N SER A 145 -9.29 -5.53 0.44
CA SER A 145 -9.05 -5.11 -0.94
C SER A 145 -10.19 -4.18 -1.37
N THR A 146 -9.84 -3.03 -1.92
CA THR A 146 -10.79 -1.97 -2.29
C THR A 146 -11.90 -2.48 -3.21
N ARG A 147 -11.57 -3.43 -4.11
CA ARG A 147 -12.55 -4.08 -4.99
C ARG A 147 -13.53 -4.96 -4.20
N ALA A 148 -13.06 -5.78 -3.27
CA ALA A 148 -13.93 -6.65 -2.49
C ALA A 148 -14.76 -5.86 -1.44
N GLY A 149 -14.26 -4.72 -0.98
CA GLY A 149 -15.00 -3.77 -0.13
C GLY A 149 -16.14 -3.02 -0.83
N SER A 150 -16.25 -3.09 -2.17
CA SER A 150 -17.34 -2.44 -2.92
C SER A 150 -18.71 -3.13 -2.74
N LEU A 151 -18.73 -4.37 -2.22
CA LEU A 151 -19.90 -5.24 -2.17
C LEU A 151 -20.91 -4.96 -1.04
N GLY A 152 -20.88 -3.80 -0.38
CA GLY A 152 -21.94 -3.47 0.58
C GLY A 152 -21.71 -3.91 2.03
N ILE A 153 -20.46 -4.06 2.49
CA ILE A 153 -20.16 -4.56 3.85
C ILE A 153 -20.41 -3.51 4.96
N ASN A 154 -20.64 -3.97 6.19
CA ASN A 154 -20.89 -3.13 7.38
C ASN A 154 -19.81 -3.37 8.44
N LEU A 155 -18.96 -2.36 8.68
CA LEU A 155 -17.81 -2.42 9.58
C LEU A 155 -17.83 -1.24 10.55
N PHE A 156 -19.00 -1.00 11.16
CA PHE A 156 -19.24 0.14 12.05
C PHE A 156 -18.43 0.06 13.37
N SER A 157 -17.88 -1.10 13.73
CA SER A 157 -17.06 -1.24 14.94
C SER A 157 -15.67 -0.60 14.83
N ALA A 158 -15.21 -0.29 13.62
CA ALA A 158 -13.93 0.37 13.39
C ALA A 158 -14.11 1.86 13.13
N ASN A 159 -13.26 2.67 13.73
CA ASN A 159 -13.31 4.12 13.67
C ASN A 159 -12.02 4.73 13.09
N ARG A 160 -11.04 3.92 12.72
CA ARG A 160 -9.81 4.35 12.05
C ARG A 160 -9.76 3.71 10.66
N ILE A 161 -9.58 4.51 9.63
CA ILE A 161 -9.54 4.05 8.23
C ILE A 161 -8.21 4.49 7.61
N VAL A 162 -7.46 3.55 7.08
CA VAL A 162 -6.20 3.81 6.36
C VAL A 162 -6.40 3.45 4.90
N LEU A 163 -6.17 4.43 4.02
CA LEU A 163 -6.11 4.24 2.57
C LEU A 163 -4.63 4.17 2.19
N MET A 164 -4.15 2.95 1.89
CA MET A 164 -2.72 2.71 1.59
C MET A 164 -2.29 3.31 0.25
N ASP A 165 -3.17 3.22 -0.76
CA ASP A 165 -2.87 3.57 -2.14
C ASP A 165 -3.89 4.57 -2.67
N ALA A 166 -3.44 5.47 -3.56
CA ALA A 166 -4.31 6.41 -4.26
C ALA A 166 -4.98 5.75 -5.47
N SER A 167 -6.30 5.91 -5.59
CA SER A 167 -7.07 5.41 -6.73
C SER A 167 -7.32 6.46 -7.80
N TRP A 168 -7.48 6.08 -9.06
CA TRP A 168 -7.98 7.01 -10.09
C TRP A 168 -9.47 7.35 -9.94
N ASN A 169 -10.21 6.52 -9.20
CA ASN A 169 -11.64 6.68 -8.97
C ASN A 169 -11.90 7.10 -7.51
N PRO A 170 -12.30 8.36 -7.24
CA PRO A 170 -12.56 8.85 -5.88
C PRO A 170 -13.74 8.15 -5.18
N SER A 171 -14.64 7.52 -5.94
CA SER A 171 -15.79 6.82 -5.36
C SER A 171 -15.36 5.60 -4.55
N PHE A 172 -14.21 4.99 -4.85
CA PHE A 172 -13.70 3.86 -4.07
C PHE A 172 -13.29 4.27 -2.66
N ASP A 173 -12.56 5.39 -2.51
CA ASP A 173 -12.20 5.96 -1.21
C ASP A 173 -13.47 6.34 -0.42
N THR A 174 -14.42 6.99 -1.07
CA THR A 174 -15.69 7.41 -0.45
C THR A 174 -16.48 6.21 0.04
N GLN A 175 -16.59 5.16 -0.78
CA GLN A 175 -17.24 3.91 -0.39
C GLN A 175 -16.54 3.21 0.76
N ALA A 176 -15.19 3.20 0.77
CA ALA A 176 -14.40 2.63 1.86
C ALA A 176 -14.69 3.35 3.19
N ILE A 177 -14.75 4.69 3.16
CA ILE A 177 -15.10 5.51 4.34
C ILE A 177 -16.50 5.16 4.85
N PHE A 178 -17.49 5.06 3.97
CA PHE A 178 -18.87 4.70 4.32
C PHE A 178 -19.08 3.25 4.77
N ARG A 179 -18.05 2.39 4.77
CA ARG A 179 -18.11 1.08 5.43
C ARG A 179 -18.11 1.18 6.95
N SER A 180 -17.50 2.24 7.47
CA SER A 180 -17.39 2.51 8.91
C SER A 180 -18.18 3.76 9.31
N TYR A 181 -18.13 4.83 8.50
CA TYR A 181 -18.97 6.03 8.70
C TYR A 181 -20.41 5.74 8.27
N ARG A 182 -21.15 5.08 9.17
CA ARG A 182 -22.53 4.63 8.94
C ARG A 182 -23.29 4.56 10.27
N LEU A 183 -24.61 4.48 10.18
CA LEU A 183 -25.49 4.16 11.30
C LEU A 183 -24.97 2.95 12.08
N GLY A 184 -24.80 3.11 13.40
CA GLY A 184 -24.20 2.13 14.30
C GLY A 184 -22.77 2.47 14.75
N GLN A 185 -22.12 3.44 14.11
CA GLN A 185 -20.87 4.01 14.63
C GLN A 185 -21.15 5.10 15.67
N GLU A 186 -20.57 4.95 16.85
CA GLU A 186 -20.73 5.89 17.97
C GLU A 186 -19.49 6.79 18.16
N LYS A 187 -18.33 6.37 17.64
CA LYS A 187 -17.07 7.11 17.74
C LYS A 187 -16.80 7.95 16.50
N GLU A 188 -16.05 9.03 16.67
CA GLU A 188 -15.51 9.79 15.54
C GLU A 188 -14.65 8.90 14.63
N VAL A 189 -14.90 9.02 13.32
CA VAL A 189 -14.18 8.26 12.29
C VAL A 189 -13.04 9.10 11.73
N TYR A 190 -11.82 8.59 11.84
CA TYR A 190 -10.61 9.24 11.34
C TYR A 190 -10.09 8.52 10.10
N VAL A 191 -9.81 9.29 9.05
CA VAL A 191 -9.37 8.76 7.75
C VAL A 191 -7.95 9.24 7.46
N TYR A 192 -7.04 8.28 7.26
CA TYR A 192 -5.64 8.51 6.93
C TYR A 192 -5.40 8.08 5.49
N ARG A 193 -5.08 9.03 4.60
CA ARG A 193 -4.68 8.73 3.21
C ARG A 193 -3.17 8.84 3.10
N LEU A 194 -2.50 7.73 2.81
CA LEU A 194 -1.04 7.70 2.69
C LEU A 194 -0.62 8.03 1.26
N LEU A 195 0.16 9.10 1.10
CA LEU A 195 0.67 9.57 -0.19
C LEU A 195 2.18 9.74 -0.10
N ALA A 196 2.92 9.11 -1.00
CA ALA A 196 4.37 9.28 -1.09
C ALA A 196 4.72 10.57 -1.85
N HIS A 197 5.56 11.41 -1.25
CA HIS A 197 5.99 12.67 -1.86
C HIS A 197 6.88 12.43 -3.10
N GLY A 198 6.70 13.26 -4.14
CA GLY A 198 7.51 13.17 -5.36
C GLY A 198 7.15 11.97 -6.26
N THR A 199 6.08 11.24 -5.94
CA THR A 199 5.63 10.08 -6.71
C THR A 199 4.39 10.39 -7.54
N MET A 200 4.02 9.44 -8.40
CA MET A 200 2.78 9.51 -9.19
C MET A 200 1.51 9.59 -8.33
N GLU A 201 1.55 9.18 -7.06
CA GLU A 201 0.39 9.19 -6.17
C GLU A 201 -0.16 10.61 -5.96
N GLN A 202 0.71 11.62 -5.88
CA GLN A 202 0.30 13.02 -5.75
C GLN A 202 -0.51 13.48 -6.97
N LYS A 203 -0.11 13.07 -8.18
CA LYS A 203 -0.82 13.41 -9.43
C LYS A 203 -2.17 12.70 -9.51
N ILE A 204 -2.23 11.45 -9.07
CA ILE A 204 -3.48 10.68 -9.00
C ILE A 204 -4.45 11.37 -8.05
N TYR A 205 -3.97 11.71 -6.84
CA TYR A 205 -4.77 12.39 -5.84
C TYR A 205 -5.27 13.76 -6.30
N GLY A 206 -4.41 14.58 -6.93
CA GLY A 206 -4.83 15.87 -7.50
C GLY A 206 -5.97 15.72 -8.51
N ARG A 207 -5.91 14.69 -9.37
CA ARG A 207 -7.00 14.38 -10.31
C ARG A 207 -8.26 13.87 -9.62
N GLN A 208 -8.15 13.11 -8.53
CA GLN A 208 -9.32 12.71 -7.73
C GLN A 208 -10.06 13.94 -7.20
N ILE A 209 -9.33 14.90 -6.62
CA ILE A 209 -9.93 16.14 -6.11
C ILE A 209 -10.67 16.88 -7.22
N THR A 210 -10.04 17.05 -8.40
CA THR A 210 -10.70 17.70 -9.53
C THR A 210 -11.97 16.95 -9.97
N LYS A 211 -11.92 15.62 -10.04
CA LYS A 211 -13.10 14.80 -10.38
C LYS A 211 -14.21 14.94 -9.35
N GLN A 212 -13.88 14.95 -8.06
CA GLN A 212 -14.87 15.16 -6.99
C GLN A 212 -15.48 16.54 -7.03
N ALA A 213 -14.66 17.59 -7.22
CA ALA A 213 -15.13 18.97 -7.32
C ALA A 213 -16.07 19.16 -8.53
N LEU A 214 -15.73 18.57 -9.68
CA LEU A 214 -16.61 18.60 -10.85
C LEU A 214 -17.92 17.85 -10.60
N ALA A 215 -17.87 16.68 -9.97
CA ALA A 215 -19.06 15.90 -9.66
C ALA A 215 -19.98 16.63 -8.68
N SER A 216 -19.43 17.21 -7.60
CA SER A 216 -20.21 17.98 -6.61
C SER A 216 -20.87 19.19 -7.26
N ARG A 217 -20.19 19.95 -8.13
CA ARG A 217 -20.81 21.10 -8.83
C ARG A 217 -22.01 20.74 -9.71
N VAL A 218 -22.04 19.53 -10.26
CA VAL A 218 -23.14 19.09 -11.13
C VAL A 218 -24.32 18.57 -10.29
N VAL A 219 -24.04 17.93 -9.16
CA VAL A 219 -25.04 17.36 -8.26
C VAL A 219 -25.65 18.43 -7.35
N ASP A 220 -24.82 19.32 -6.81
CA ASP A 220 -25.20 20.43 -5.95
C ASP A 220 -25.24 21.70 -6.82
N SER A 221 -26.36 21.97 -7.51
CA SER A 221 -26.53 23.14 -8.37
C SER A 221 -26.48 24.51 -7.66
N GLU A 222 -25.77 24.62 -6.53
CA GLU A 222 -25.46 25.84 -5.78
C GLU A 222 -23.97 25.90 -5.42
N GLU A 223 -23.40 27.11 -5.50
CA GLU A 223 -21.98 27.41 -5.47
C GLU A 223 -21.21 26.79 -4.28
N THR A 224 -20.28 25.88 -4.58
CA THR A 224 -19.23 25.53 -3.63
C THR A 224 -18.25 26.69 -3.51
N GLY A 225 -18.37 27.45 -2.42
CA GLY A 225 -17.41 28.46 -2.00
C GLY A 225 -15.97 27.93 -2.13
N ARG A 226 -15.12 28.73 -2.77
CA ARG A 226 -13.72 28.39 -3.04
C ARG A 226 -12.99 28.05 -1.74
N LEU A 227 -12.63 26.80 -1.55
CA LEU A 227 -11.60 26.41 -0.58
C LEU A 227 -10.24 26.60 -1.27
N PHE A 228 -9.65 27.78 -1.06
CA PHE A 228 -8.21 28.01 -1.20
C PHE A 228 -7.53 27.73 0.13
#